data_AF-A0A1B8AS72-F1
#
_entry.id   AF-A0A1B8AS72-F1
#
_cell.length_a   1.000
_cell.length_b   1.000
_cell.length_c   1.000
_cell.angle_alpha   90.00
_cell.angle_beta   90.00
_cell.angle_gamma   90.00
#
_symmetry.space_group_name_H-M   'P 1'
#
loop_
_entity.id
_entity.type
_entity.pdbx_description
1 polymer ?
#
loop_
_entity_poly.entity_id
_entity_poly.type
_entity_poly.pdbx_seq_one_letter_code
_entity_poly.pdbx_strand_id
1 'polypeptide(L)'
;MSTPCFTYDDEMANWKDWDESLSLEFPDTAPVMDQPPTKTPPPEAPPDVELTMAELMVIIDAKVRLAAIDARQHFSGRLYAHLQFTEVDWKFEGLYVRRAVGLECYGPDLGSMPDLENHLHNEAHLHHEAALAEEWVWVETVVGDGDEEALPKPTNEIPDSV
;
A
#
# COMPACT_ATOMS: atom_id res chain seq x y z
N MET A 1 -7.53 17.81 41.30
CA MET A 1 -7.34 17.49 39.87
C MET A 1 -7.72 18.73 39.10
N SER A 2 -6.78 19.33 38.36
CA SER A 2 -6.98 20.59 37.66
C SER A 2 -7.52 20.30 36.26
N THR A 3 -8.72 20.77 35.95
CA THR A 3 -9.29 20.75 34.60
C THR A 3 -8.52 21.74 33.72
N PRO A 4 -8.11 21.36 32.49
CA PRO A 4 -7.57 22.33 31.55
C PRO A 4 -8.71 23.25 31.10
N CYS A 5 -8.51 24.55 31.29
CA CYS A 5 -9.41 25.57 30.77
C CYS A 5 -9.05 25.79 29.29
N PHE A 6 -9.90 25.34 28.38
CA PHE A 6 -9.83 25.78 26.99
C PHE A 6 -10.19 27.27 26.95
N THR A 7 -9.19 28.11 26.71
CA THR A 7 -9.46 29.47 26.23
C THR A 7 -10.05 29.31 24.84
N TYR A 8 -11.31 29.69 24.68
CA TYR A 8 -11.90 29.85 23.35
C TYR A 8 -11.08 30.94 22.65
N ASP A 9 -10.28 30.55 21.67
CA ASP A 9 -9.62 31.48 20.78
C ASP A 9 -10.70 32.31 20.06
N ASP A 10 -10.42 33.61 19.99
CA ASP A 10 -11.23 34.69 19.39
C ASP A 10 -11.40 34.52 17.84
N GLU A 11 -11.04 33.35 17.29
CA GLU A 11 -11.06 33.03 15.87
C GLU A 11 -12.44 32.60 15.36
N MET A 12 -13.41 32.31 16.24
CA MET A 12 -14.81 32.10 15.86
C MET A 12 -15.56 33.41 15.54
N ALA A 13 -14.94 34.58 15.78
CA ALA A 13 -15.55 35.88 15.47
C ALA A 13 -15.53 36.23 13.96
N ASN A 14 -14.78 35.49 13.15
CA ASN A 14 -14.57 35.77 11.72
C ASN A 14 -15.62 35.14 10.77
N TRP A 15 -16.67 34.51 11.30
CA TRP A 15 -17.76 33.97 10.46
C TRP A 15 -18.79 35.03 10.03
N LYS A 16 -18.57 36.30 10.41
CA LYS A 16 -19.47 37.42 10.11
C LYS A 16 -19.28 38.03 8.72
N ASP A 17 -18.26 37.58 7.97
CA ASP A 17 -17.95 38.06 6.62
C ASP A 17 -18.69 37.27 5.51
N TRP A 18 -19.87 36.73 5.80
CA TRP A 18 -20.74 36.24 4.74
C TRP A 18 -21.25 37.45 3.94
N ASP A 19 -20.74 37.54 2.71
CA ASP A 19 -21.05 38.60 1.75
C ASP A 19 -22.55 38.61 1.41
N GLU A 20 -23.29 39.48 2.09
CA GLU A 20 -24.72 39.71 1.88
C GLU A 20 -25.04 40.21 0.45
N SER A 21 -24.01 40.57 -0.35
CA SER A 21 -24.17 40.91 -1.77
C SER A 21 -24.41 39.69 -2.68
N LEU A 22 -24.23 38.46 -2.18
CA LEU A 22 -24.60 37.21 -2.87
C LEU A 22 -26.08 36.86 -2.71
N SER A 23 -26.95 37.85 -2.50
CA SER A 23 -28.40 37.67 -2.62
C SER A 23 -28.72 37.29 -4.07
N LEU A 24 -28.83 35.99 -4.33
CA LEU A 24 -29.20 35.45 -5.63
C LEU A 24 -30.67 35.80 -5.89
N GLU A 25 -30.90 36.88 -6.63
CA GLU A 25 -32.25 37.23 -7.11
C GLU A 25 -32.68 36.17 -8.13
N PHE A 26 -33.44 35.17 -7.68
CA PHE A 26 -34.09 34.23 -8.57
C PHE A 26 -35.23 34.98 -9.28
N PRO A 27 -35.23 35.08 -10.62
CA PRO A 27 -36.34 35.68 -11.34
C PRO A 27 -37.60 34.84 -11.08
N ASP A 28 -38.69 35.50 -10.67
CA ASP A 28 -40.00 34.90 -10.41
C ASP A 28 -40.69 34.53 -11.75
N THR A 29 -40.04 33.64 -12.50
CA THR A 29 -40.57 33.09 -13.74
C THR A 29 -41.26 31.79 -13.39
N ALA A 30 -42.57 31.71 -13.65
CA ALA A 30 -43.34 30.48 -13.47
C ALA A 30 -42.63 29.31 -14.18
N PRO A 31 -42.38 28.18 -13.50
CA PRO A 31 -41.69 27.06 -14.11
C PRO A 31 -42.54 26.52 -15.26
N VAL A 32 -41.97 26.47 -16.46
CA VAL A 32 -42.57 25.74 -17.59
C VAL A 32 -42.49 24.25 -17.27
N MET A 33 -43.62 23.68 -16.86
CA MET A 33 -43.74 22.27 -16.46
C MET A 33 -43.90 21.33 -17.67
N ASP A 34 -43.10 21.50 -18.70
CA ASP A 34 -43.00 20.49 -19.76
C ASP A 34 -42.02 19.40 -19.30
N GLN A 35 -42.52 18.50 -18.45
CA GLN A 35 -41.78 17.31 -18.05
C GLN A 35 -41.67 16.38 -19.26
N PRO A 36 -40.47 16.08 -19.79
CA PRO A 36 -40.33 15.05 -20.81
C PRO A 36 -40.82 13.71 -20.25
N PRO A 37 -41.35 12.80 -21.08
CA PRO A 37 -41.85 11.51 -20.61
C PRO A 37 -40.76 10.83 -19.78
N THR A 38 -41.11 10.50 -18.54
CA THR A 38 -40.20 9.89 -17.57
C THR A 38 -39.62 8.62 -18.18
N LYS A 39 -38.32 8.62 -18.50
CA LYS A 39 -37.60 7.39 -18.84
C LYS A 39 -37.75 6.45 -17.64
N THR A 40 -38.21 5.23 -17.89
CA THR A 40 -38.29 4.18 -16.88
C THR A 40 -36.95 4.11 -16.14
N PRO A 41 -36.93 4.17 -14.80
CA PRO A 41 -35.68 4.04 -14.07
C PRO A 41 -35.03 2.69 -14.44
N PRO A 42 -33.69 2.62 -14.52
CA PRO A 42 -32.99 1.36 -14.65
C PRO A 42 -33.47 0.38 -13.56
N PRO A 43 -33.51 -0.94 -13.84
CA PRO A 43 -33.83 -1.92 -12.82
C PRO A 43 -32.92 -1.72 -11.61
N GLU A 44 -33.53 -1.75 -10.43
CA GLU A 44 -32.85 -1.61 -9.14
C GLU A 44 -31.68 -2.60 -9.09
N ALA A 45 -30.49 -2.08 -8.80
CA ALA A 45 -29.30 -2.92 -8.62
C ALA A 45 -29.58 -3.92 -7.48
N PRO A 46 -29.05 -5.16 -7.56
CA PRO A 46 -29.19 -6.10 -6.46
C PRO A 46 -28.69 -5.46 -5.16
N PRO A 47 -29.28 -5.80 -4.00
CA PRO A 47 -28.86 -5.25 -2.72
C PRO A 47 -27.36 -5.52 -2.53
N ASP A 48 -26.61 -4.48 -2.18
CA ASP A 48 -25.23 -4.63 -1.76
C ASP A 48 -25.19 -5.63 -0.61
N VAL A 49 -24.28 -6.60 -0.69
CA VAL A 49 -24.12 -7.60 0.37
C VAL A 49 -23.75 -6.87 1.66
N GLU A 50 -24.70 -6.83 2.60
CA GLU A 50 -24.49 -6.21 3.90
C GLU A 50 -23.50 -7.06 4.72
N LEU A 51 -22.23 -6.66 4.68
CA LEU A 51 -21.21 -7.24 5.53
C LEU A 51 -21.46 -6.87 6.99
N THR A 52 -21.25 -7.82 7.88
CA THR A 52 -21.23 -7.56 9.32
C THR A 52 -20.06 -6.64 9.68
N MET A 53 -20.18 -5.93 10.80
CA MET A 53 -19.08 -5.09 11.30
C MET A 53 -17.77 -5.87 11.49
N ALA A 54 -17.85 -7.14 11.92
CA ALA A 54 -16.69 -7.99 12.08
C ALA A 54 -15.98 -8.28 10.75
N GLU A 55 -16.75 -8.60 9.69
CA GLU A 55 -16.20 -8.83 8.35
C GLU A 55 -15.56 -7.55 7.79
N LEU A 56 -16.19 -6.39 8.01
CA LEU A 56 -15.63 -5.10 7.61
C LEU A 56 -14.28 -4.82 8.30
N MET A 57 -14.15 -5.09 9.59
CA MET A 57 -12.88 -4.92 10.31
C MET A 57 -11.78 -5.80 9.73
N VAL A 58 -12.07 -7.08 9.43
CA VAL A 58 -11.09 -7.98 8.81
C VAL A 58 -10.62 -7.45 7.45
N ILE A 59 -11.53 -6.94 6.63
CA ILE A 59 -11.20 -6.34 5.33
C ILE A 59 -10.34 -5.09 5.50
N ILE A 60 -10.67 -4.23 6.47
CA ILE A 60 -9.89 -3.01 6.75
C ILE A 60 -8.50 -3.38 7.24
N ASP A 61 -8.37 -4.30 8.18
CA ASP A 61 -7.07 -4.75 8.70
C ASP A 61 -6.19 -5.33 7.58
N ALA A 62 -6.77 -6.12 6.68
CA ALA A 62 -6.05 -6.64 5.51
C ALA A 62 -5.55 -5.50 4.61
N LYS A 63 -6.38 -4.49 4.34
CA LYS A 63 -5.98 -3.30 3.57
C LYS A 63 -4.87 -2.50 4.27
N VAL A 64 -4.97 -2.32 5.58
CA VAL A 64 -3.96 -1.61 6.38
C VAL A 64 -2.61 -2.35 6.32
N ARG A 65 -2.61 -3.69 6.41
CA ARG A 65 -1.38 -4.48 6.28
C ARG A 65 -0.74 -4.31 4.90
N LEU A 66 -1.52 -4.36 3.83
CA LEU A 66 -1.01 -4.14 2.47
C LEU A 66 -0.46 -2.72 2.30
N ALA A 67 -1.17 -1.71 2.80
CA ALA A 67 -0.70 -0.33 2.77
C ALA A 67 0.60 -0.14 3.58
N ALA A 68 0.75 -0.84 4.70
CA ALA A 68 1.98 -0.79 5.49
C ALA A 68 3.19 -1.42 4.76
N ILE A 69 2.96 -2.51 4.02
CA ILE A 69 3.99 -3.15 3.16
C ILE A 69 4.45 -2.16 2.09
N ASP A 70 3.49 -1.56 1.36
CA ASP A 70 3.77 -0.60 0.29
C ASP A 70 4.47 0.66 0.83
N ALA A 71 4.02 1.19 1.97
CA ALA A 71 4.66 2.32 2.63
C ALA A 71 6.11 2.02 3.04
N ARG A 72 6.40 0.81 3.52
CA ARG A 72 7.77 0.38 3.84
C ARG A 72 8.64 0.32 2.59
N GLN A 73 8.13 -0.32 1.52
CA GLN A 73 8.83 -0.39 0.25
C GLN A 73 9.10 1.00 -0.33
N HIS A 74 8.12 1.91 -0.29
CA HIS A 74 8.30 3.29 -0.75
C HIS A 74 9.33 4.06 0.10
N PHE A 75 9.30 3.89 1.42
CA PHE A 75 10.15 4.65 2.33
C PHE A 75 11.62 4.21 2.28
N SER A 76 11.88 2.89 2.35
CA SER A 76 13.24 2.34 2.45
C SER A 76 13.69 1.53 1.24
N GLY A 77 12.85 1.34 0.21
CA GLY A 77 13.19 0.61 -1.01
C GLY A 77 14.46 1.11 -1.70
N ARG A 78 14.69 2.43 -1.69
CA ARG A 78 15.92 3.01 -2.25
C ARG A 78 17.21 2.51 -1.59
N LEU A 79 17.14 2.12 -0.31
CA LEU A 79 18.29 1.60 0.43
C LEU A 79 18.66 0.18 0.02
N TYR A 80 17.72 -0.55 -0.60
CA TYR A 80 17.91 -1.91 -1.10
C TYR A 80 18.12 -1.94 -2.62
N ALA A 81 18.11 -0.78 -3.31
CA ALA A 81 18.10 -0.72 -4.77
C ALA A 81 19.34 -1.33 -5.44
N HIS A 82 20.46 -1.43 -4.72
CA HIS A 82 21.69 -2.08 -5.20
C HIS A 82 21.70 -3.61 -5.01
N LEU A 83 20.73 -4.17 -4.27
CA LEU A 83 20.55 -5.60 -4.05
C LEU A 83 19.38 -6.09 -4.91
N GLN A 84 19.62 -6.27 -6.20
CA GLN A 84 18.60 -6.56 -7.21
C GLN A 84 18.15 -8.03 -7.20
N PHE A 85 19.05 -8.95 -6.86
CA PHE A 85 18.79 -10.38 -6.82
C PHE A 85 18.36 -10.86 -5.43
N THR A 86 18.69 -10.10 -4.39
CA THR A 86 18.30 -10.39 -3.02
C THR A 86 16.80 -10.15 -2.80
N GLU A 87 16.10 -11.15 -2.23
CA GLU A 87 14.71 -10.98 -1.80
C GLU A 87 14.62 -10.08 -0.56
N VAL A 88 13.69 -9.13 -0.57
CA VAL A 88 13.46 -8.19 0.54
C VAL A 88 12.08 -8.41 1.16
N ASP A 89 12.02 -8.84 2.43
CA ASP A 89 10.75 -9.04 3.13
C ASP A 89 10.18 -7.70 3.64
N TRP A 90 9.24 -7.13 2.86
CA TRP A 90 8.49 -5.92 3.22
C TRP A 90 7.37 -6.15 4.25
N LYS A 91 7.02 -7.41 4.52
CA LYS A 91 5.99 -7.79 5.51
C LYS A 91 6.50 -7.64 6.93
N PHE A 92 7.79 -7.88 7.15
CA PHE A 92 8.42 -7.73 8.46
C PHE A 92 8.14 -6.33 9.05
N GLU A 93 7.90 -6.19 10.34
CA GLU A 93 7.56 -4.89 10.92
C GLU A 93 8.81 -4.08 11.31
N GLY A 94 8.67 -2.76 11.47
CA GLY A 94 9.77 -1.86 11.84
C GLY A 94 10.30 -0.99 10.69
N LEU A 95 11.00 0.09 11.03
CA LEU A 95 11.46 1.09 10.07
C LEU A 95 12.89 0.86 9.59
N TYR A 96 13.80 0.52 10.49
CA TYR A 96 15.24 0.37 10.19
C TYR A 96 15.71 -1.07 10.35
N VAL A 97 14.86 -1.99 9.89
CA VAL A 97 15.08 -3.42 10.03
C VAL A 97 15.81 -3.99 8.84
N ARG A 98 16.67 -4.97 9.10
CA ARG A 98 17.38 -5.76 8.09
C ARG A 98 16.44 -6.76 7.42
N ARG A 99 15.95 -6.42 6.23
CA ARG A 99 14.92 -7.17 5.47
C ARG A 99 15.44 -8.11 4.38
N ALA A 100 16.75 -8.13 4.13
CA ALA A 100 17.35 -9.00 3.13
C ALA A 100 17.27 -10.47 3.59
N VAL A 101 16.53 -11.30 2.85
CA VAL A 101 16.32 -12.72 3.13
C VAL A 101 17.57 -13.51 2.75
N GLY A 102 17.84 -14.62 3.45
CA GLY A 102 18.98 -15.51 3.15
C GLY A 102 20.30 -15.12 3.84
N LEU A 103 20.31 -14.02 4.60
CA LEU A 103 21.46 -13.57 5.38
C LEU A 103 21.25 -13.81 6.89
N GLU A 104 22.32 -14.18 7.60
CA GLU A 104 22.29 -14.37 9.07
C GLU A 104 21.89 -13.12 9.84
N CYS A 105 22.07 -11.95 9.22
CA CYS A 105 21.76 -10.67 9.82
C CYS A 105 20.29 -10.25 9.64
N TYR A 106 19.41 -11.09 9.10
CA TYR A 106 17.99 -10.82 8.90
C TYR A 106 17.22 -10.60 10.22
N GLY A 107 16.42 -9.53 10.31
CA GLY A 107 15.45 -9.29 11.39
C GLY A 107 15.78 -8.20 12.43
N PRO A 108 17.04 -8.02 12.91
CA PRO A 108 17.37 -6.95 13.85
C PRO A 108 17.07 -5.54 13.31
N ASP A 109 16.57 -4.68 14.21
CA ASP A 109 16.44 -3.24 13.99
C ASP A 109 17.77 -2.53 14.33
N LEU A 110 18.19 -1.61 13.48
CA LEU A 110 19.41 -0.82 13.61
C LEU A 110 19.19 0.55 14.27
N GLY A 111 17.95 0.96 14.49
CA GLY A 111 17.59 2.18 15.22
C GLY A 111 17.69 3.47 14.41
N SER A 112 18.38 3.48 13.27
CA SER A 112 18.46 4.65 12.38
C SER A 112 18.58 4.29 10.90
N MET A 113 18.15 5.21 10.02
CA MET A 113 18.29 5.06 8.57
C MET A 113 19.77 5.01 8.12
N PRO A 114 20.68 5.89 8.60
CA PRO A 114 22.09 5.81 8.23
C PRO A 114 22.76 4.49 8.64
N ASP A 115 22.41 3.93 9.79
CA ASP A 115 22.97 2.64 10.24
C ASP A 115 22.49 1.50 9.33
N LEU A 116 21.22 1.53 8.90
CA LEU A 116 20.70 0.58 7.92
C LEU A 116 21.39 0.73 6.57
N GLU A 117 21.51 1.95 6.06
CA GLU A 117 22.17 2.21 4.77
C GLU A 117 23.62 1.72 4.78
N ASN A 118 24.41 2.09 5.79
CA ASN A 118 25.79 1.63 5.94
C ASN A 118 25.86 0.09 6.05
N HIS A 119 24.94 -0.51 6.80
CA HIS A 119 24.91 -1.96 6.97
C HIS A 119 24.63 -2.71 5.65
N LEU A 120 23.71 -2.22 4.82
CA LEU A 120 23.37 -2.83 3.52
C LEU A 120 24.51 -2.72 2.49
N HIS A 121 25.48 -1.83 2.71
CA HIS A 121 26.68 -1.70 1.87
C HIS A 121 27.87 -2.53 2.37
N ASN A 122 27.70 -3.31 3.45
CA ASN A 122 28.76 -4.19 3.92
C ASN A 122 29.02 -5.34 2.94
N GLU A 123 30.26 -5.85 2.97
CA GLU A 123 30.74 -6.93 2.11
C GLU A 123 29.85 -8.18 2.15
N ALA A 124 29.25 -8.50 3.29
CA ALA A 124 28.36 -9.66 3.42
C ALA A 124 27.13 -9.57 2.50
N HIS A 125 26.48 -8.39 2.41
CA HIS A 125 25.34 -8.17 1.51
C HIS A 125 25.78 -8.20 0.05
N LEU A 126 26.91 -7.54 -0.27
CA LEU A 126 27.43 -7.49 -1.64
C LEU A 126 27.89 -8.87 -2.15
N HIS A 127 28.51 -9.68 -1.30
CA HIS A 127 28.91 -11.04 -1.65
C HIS A 127 27.70 -11.95 -1.83
N HIS A 128 26.68 -11.82 -0.98
CA HIS A 128 25.44 -12.57 -1.14
C HIS A 128 24.75 -12.22 -2.46
N GLU A 129 24.64 -10.93 -2.75
CA GLU A 129 24.10 -10.43 -4.02
C GLU A 129 24.89 -10.95 -5.23
N ALA A 130 26.23 -10.94 -5.16
CA ALA A 130 27.07 -11.47 -6.23
C ALA A 130 26.89 -12.98 -6.44
N ALA A 131 26.79 -13.75 -5.34
CA ALA A 131 26.55 -15.19 -5.41
C ALA A 131 25.19 -15.52 -6.05
N LEU A 132 24.14 -14.76 -5.70
CA LEU A 132 22.84 -14.85 -6.35
C LEU A 132 22.96 -14.48 -7.84
N ALA A 133 23.58 -13.36 -8.17
CA ALA A 133 23.77 -12.93 -9.56
C ALA A 133 24.43 -14.01 -10.43
N GLU A 134 25.46 -14.70 -9.91
CA GLU A 134 26.11 -15.82 -10.61
C GLU A 134 25.12 -16.97 -10.86
N GLU A 135 24.35 -17.38 -9.85
CA GLU A 135 23.32 -18.42 -9.99
C GLU A 135 22.29 -18.07 -11.07
N TRP A 136 21.83 -16.82 -11.12
CA TRP A 136 20.89 -16.34 -12.13
C TRP A 136 21.44 -16.44 -13.57
N VAL A 137 22.71 -16.07 -13.78
CA VAL A 137 23.36 -16.18 -15.12
C VAL A 137 23.53 -17.64 -15.56
N TRP A 138 23.77 -18.56 -14.63
CA TRP A 138 23.85 -20.00 -14.94
C TRP A 138 22.49 -20.57 -15.39
N VAL A 139 21.38 -20.06 -14.87
CA VAL A 139 20.03 -20.51 -15.28
C VAL A 139 19.71 -20.05 -16.71
N GLU A 140 20.04 -18.82 -17.09
CA GLU A 140 19.79 -18.32 -18.46
C GLU A 140 20.65 -19.02 -19.51
N THR A 141 21.87 -19.40 -19.18
CA THR A 141 22.79 -20.04 -20.12
C THR A 141 22.47 -21.52 -20.39
N VAL A 142 21.82 -22.22 -19.45
CA VAL A 142 21.43 -23.63 -19.62
C VAL A 142 20.12 -23.80 -20.42
N VAL A 143 19.29 -22.76 -20.50
CA VAL A 143 18.01 -22.77 -21.24
C VAL A 143 18.17 -22.28 -22.70
N GLY A 144 19.35 -21.79 -23.08
CA GLY A 144 19.58 -21.12 -24.36
C GLY A 144 19.98 -21.99 -25.56
N ASP A 145 20.23 -23.30 -25.41
CA ASP A 145 20.89 -24.10 -26.46
C ASP A 145 20.30 -25.51 -26.74
N GLY A 146 19.03 -25.76 -26.44
CA GLY A 146 18.42 -27.04 -26.83
C GLY A 146 16.91 -27.03 -26.77
N ASP A 147 16.31 -27.05 -27.97
CA ASP A 147 14.98 -27.55 -28.34
C ASP A 147 13.76 -27.19 -27.47
N GLU A 148 12.69 -26.74 -28.14
CA GLU A 148 11.34 -26.65 -27.57
C GLU A 148 10.93 -28.00 -26.93
N GLU A 149 11.16 -28.17 -25.64
CA GLU A 149 10.43 -29.13 -24.83
C GLU A 149 9.83 -28.42 -23.63
N ALA A 150 8.52 -28.18 -23.72
CA ALA A 150 7.72 -27.58 -22.68
C ALA A 150 7.86 -28.37 -21.37
N LEU A 151 8.50 -27.77 -20.36
CA LEU A 151 8.49 -28.29 -18.99
C LEU A 151 7.63 -27.40 -18.07
N PRO A 152 6.90 -28.02 -17.13
CA PRO A 152 5.66 -27.49 -16.58
C PRO A 152 5.90 -26.35 -15.60
N LYS A 153 4.97 -25.38 -15.62
CA LYS A 153 4.84 -24.36 -14.58
C LYS A 153 4.75 -25.03 -13.20
N PRO A 154 5.44 -24.52 -12.18
CA PRO A 154 5.25 -25.00 -10.82
C PRO A 154 3.81 -24.66 -10.39
N THR A 155 2.95 -25.67 -10.36
CA THR A 155 1.66 -25.61 -9.70
C THR A 155 1.92 -25.51 -8.20
N ASN A 156 1.74 -24.30 -7.66
CA ASN A 156 1.51 -24.10 -6.22
C ASN A 156 0.16 -24.71 -5.84
N GLU A 157 0.10 -26.04 -5.77
CA GLU A 157 -0.98 -26.73 -5.07
C GLU A 157 -0.51 -26.99 -3.64
N ILE A 158 -1.03 -26.18 -2.73
CA ILE A 158 -1.02 -26.42 -1.30
C ILE A 158 -1.88 -27.68 -1.08
N PRO A 159 -1.37 -28.75 -0.46
CA PRO A 159 -2.22 -29.87 -0.11
C PRO A 159 -3.15 -29.47 1.04
N ASP A 160 -4.45 -29.43 0.76
CA ASP A 160 -5.49 -29.41 1.78
C ASP A 160 -5.30 -30.64 2.68
N SER A 161 -4.94 -30.37 3.94
CA SER A 161 -4.90 -31.40 4.97
C SER A 161 -6.24 -31.44 5.70
N VAL A 162 -6.82 -32.65 5.66
CA VAL A 162 -8.04 -33.19 6.28
C VAL A 162 -8.37 -32.64 7.67
#